data_AF-A0A2V9XYR9-F1
#
_entry.id   AF-A0A2V9XYR9-F1
#
_cell.length_a   1.000
_cell.length_b   1.000
_cell.length_c   1.000
_cell.angle_alpha   90.00
_cell.angle_beta   90.00
_cell.angle_gamma   90.00
#
_symmetry.space_group_name_H-M   'P 1'
#
loop_
_entity.id
_entity.type
_entity.pdbx_description
1 polymer ?
#
loop_
_entity_poly.entity_id
_entity_poly.type
_entity_poly.pdbx_seq_one_letter_code
_entity_poly.pdbx_strand_id
1 'polypeptide(L)'
;MTMLFLPLAIVAALLAQESAPSAPSTSVATFGCGGPSDLIRTDFYEKPGGAFKVVAPPADRQLWMHRKFEGFDEHEYGLSSVEFVLNPVTTTGYSGSWGDEPSKITGMQLYVHVTSKSARKDRWYLLESGEEPREDGLLFVQPTRTEPEQDATDGDEKTPERDPLDDWMALQLATPEPDVPLFTITDQYSDHGANAGGTIGNNLLIDFRSGEPTMRAAAQCIQWEGGGACTAPDTAAVHYQNTNCTWQKEELDFLCTTTGPWGGSYNPVSARREFFLLQGKEPARLAWATDALPSLEAFVTMFRSKEKGRALVRGVGPVDLIWKSDSLLPGKRLLLLASPAAGDEDNTRFTVATMSRDGAISLLPVPKWSIGGEESDDHVAPEGFTPSDDNISVTATEFAQFNEAHLLKAVDVRITGGTSTHVIYLIGLQAKDGSLVTNAVRLASESTTYMGCGFEGADATAVNFHWMSDENAATVRVQPQEGSPADGKDQACSWDGKLRWVDRVGFRVRKIHDLCTLAAKDVVIDDWGEITTKARLREK
;
A
#
# COMPACT_ATOMS: atom_id res chain seq x y z
N MET A 1 16.65 61.51 1.14
CA MET A 1 15.85 61.57 2.38
C MET A 1 15.02 60.30 2.41
N THR A 2 15.48 59.25 3.11
CA THR A 2 15.11 58.92 4.51
C THR A 2 13.60 58.71 4.64
N MET A 3 13.05 57.57 5.05
CA MET A 3 13.49 56.42 5.87
C MET A 3 12.72 55.16 5.36
N LEU A 4 13.27 53.95 5.32
CA LEU A 4 13.51 52.99 6.41
C LEU A 4 12.33 52.79 7.38
N PHE A 5 11.94 51.50 7.53
CA PHE A 5 11.25 50.79 8.62
C PHE A 5 10.02 50.00 8.18
N LEU A 6 10.25 48.71 7.87
CA LEU A 6 9.30 47.63 8.11
C LEU A 6 9.93 46.74 9.19
N PRO A 7 9.37 46.64 10.41
CA PRO A 7 9.70 45.56 11.31
C PRO A 7 8.53 44.56 11.41
N LEU A 8 8.89 43.29 11.21
CA LEU A 8 8.48 42.11 11.98
C LEU A 8 7.23 42.28 12.86
N ALA A 9 6.10 41.67 12.46
CA ALA A 9 5.08 41.17 13.39
C ALA A 9 4.02 40.30 12.69
N ILE A 10 4.41 39.26 11.93
CA ILE A 10 3.49 38.17 11.56
C ILE A 10 4.25 36.84 11.60
N VAL A 11 4.81 36.51 12.76
CA VAL A 11 5.30 35.15 13.09
C VAL A 11 4.99 34.94 14.57
N ALA A 12 3.71 34.78 14.91
CA ALA A 12 3.26 34.36 16.25
C ALA A 12 1.78 33.92 16.31
N ALA A 13 1.04 33.91 15.20
CA ALA A 13 -0.40 33.57 15.21
C ALA A 13 -0.77 32.41 14.27
N LEU A 14 0.22 31.65 13.78
CA LEU A 14 0.03 30.49 12.89
C LEU A 14 0.60 29.19 13.49
N LEU A 15 0.96 29.20 14.78
CA LEU A 15 1.46 28.04 15.54
C LEU A 15 0.71 27.96 16.87
N ALA A 16 -0.60 27.70 16.80
CA ALA A 16 -1.44 27.28 17.92
C ALA A 16 -2.85 26.97 17.41
N GLN A 17 -2.94 26.01 16.49
CA GLN A 17 -4.14 25.17 16.40
C GLN A 17 -3.63 23.74 16.55
N GLU A 18 -3.16 23.42 17.75
CA GLU A 18 -3.23 22.05 18.23
C GLU A 18 -4.72 21.74 18.37
N SER A 19 -5.32 21.26 17.29
CA SER A 19 -6.51 20.44 17.41
C SER A 19 -6.10 19.23 18.24
N ALA A 20 -6.57 19.16 19.48
CA ALA A 20 -6.47 17.94 20.28
C ALA A 20 -6.88 16.75 19.40
N PRO A 21 -6.09 15.67 19.33
CA PRO A 21 -6.42 14.52 18.51
C PRO A 21 -7.71 13.91 19.07
N SER A 22 -8.83 14.18 18.40
CA SER A 22 -10.08 13.49 18.68
C SER A 22 -9.83 12.01 18.43
N ALA A 23 -10.08 11.18 19.45
CA ALA A 23 -10.00 9.74 19.33
C ALA A 23 -10.67 9.27 18.03
N PRO A 24 -10.11 8.29 17.31
CA PRO A 24 -10.71 7.80 16.07
C PRO A 24 -12.13 7.35 16.38
N SER A 25 -13.12 8.10 15.89
CA SER A 25 -14.52 7.76 16.05
C SER A 25 -14.81 6.59 15.13
N THR A 26 -14.63 5.36 15.59
CA THR A 26 -15.19 4.20 14.90
C THR A 26 -16.71 4.33 14.97
N SER A 27 -17.33 4.68 13.85
CA SER A 27 -18.78 4.67 13.76
C SER A 27 -19.26 3.22 13.72
N VAL A 28 -20.42 2.95 14.32
CA VAL A 28 -21.11 1.66 14.17
C VAL A 28 -21.16 1.30 12.68
N ALA A 29 -20.91 0.02 12.34
CA ALA A 29 -20.76 -0.50 10.97
C ALA A 29 -19.39 -0.31 10.31
N THR A 30 -18.37 0.20 11.01
CA THR A 30 -17.00 0.34 10.48
C THR A 30 -15.96 -0.41 11.31
N PHE A 31 -14.88 -0.87 10.67
CA PHE A 31 -13.72 -1.48 11.32
C PHE A 31 -12.44 -1.15 10.53
N GLY A 32 -11.29 -0.98 11.19
CA GLY A 32 -10.04 -0.58 10.56
C GLY A 32 -9.55 0.78 11.06
N CYS A 33 -8.66 1.44 10.31
CA CYS A 33 -8.01 2.68 10.74
C CYS A 33 -8.35 3.86 9.84
N GLY A 34 -9.34 4.65 10.25
CA GLY A 34 -9.72 5.90 9.58
C GLY A 34 -10.59 5.73 8.33
N GLY A 35 -10.96 6.88 7.76
CA GLY A 35 -11.67 6.98 6.48
C GLY A 35 -10.71 6.97 5.28
N PRO A 36 -11.24 6.96 4.05
CA PRO A 36 -10.44 6.89 2.82
C PRO A 36 -9.50 8.08 2.57
N SER A 37 -9.57 9.14 3.39
CA SER A 37 -8.70 10.32 3.33
C SER A 37 -7.63 10.37 4.42
N ASP A 38 -7.66 9.44 5.39
CA ASP A 38 -6.80 9.53 6.57
C ASP A 38 -5.51 8.76 6.32
N LEU A 39 -4.34 9.41 6.50
CA LEU A 39 -3.02 8.78 6.33
C LEU A 39 -2.63 7.95 7.56
N ILE A 40 -3.54 7.09 8.03
CA ILE A 40 -3.32 6.25 9.21
C ILE A 40 -2.85 4.88 8.75
N ARG A 41 -1.63 4.49 9.15
CA ARG A 41 -1.13 3.15 8.90
C ARG A 41 -1.99 2.14 9.66
N THR A 42 -2.40 1.08 8.96
CA THR A 42 -3.06 -0.09 9.54
C THR A 42 -2.12 -1.27 9.49
N ASP A 43 -1.77 -1.80 10.65
CA ASP A 43 -1.10 -3.09 10.76
C ASP A 43 -2.13 -4.12 11.25
N PHE A 44 -2.42 -5.12 10.41
CA PHE A 44 -3.15 -6.31 10.83
C PHE A 44 -2.20 -7.31 11.45
N TYR A 45 -2.60 -7.90 12.57
CA TYR A 45 -1.91 -9.05 13.11
C TYR A 45 -2.42 -10.33 12.44
N GLU A 46 -1.52 -11.14 11.88
CA GLU A 46 -1.84 -12.44 11.25
C GLU A 46 -2.59 -13.37 12.20
N LYS A 47 -2.42 -13.18 13.52
CA LYS A 47 -3.26 -13.74 14.56
C LYS A 47 -3.24 -12.82 15.77
N PRO A 48 -4.38 -12.42 16.34
CA PRO A 48 -4.36 -11.75 17.63
C PRO A 48 -3.71 -12.69 18.66
N GLY A 49 -2.66 -12.24 19.32
CA GLY A 49 -1.99 -13.01 20.38
C GLY A 49 -2.89 -13.31 21.59
N GLY A 50 -4.06 -12.66 21.68
CA GLY A 50 -5.01 -12.82 22.78
C GLY A 50 -6.04 -13.93 22.55
N ALA A 51 -6.34 -14.72 23.59
CA ALA A 51 -7.40 -15.72 23.58
C ALA A 51 -8.28 -15.64 24.83
N PHE A 52 -9.58 -15.87 24.66
CA PHE A 52 -10.51 -15.95 25.79
C PHE A 52 -10.44 -17.32 26.46
N LYS A 53 -10.17 -17.35 27.77
CA LYS A 53 -10.20 -18.56 28.59
C LYS A 53 -11.36 -18.52 29.57
N VAL A 54 -12.00 -19.66 29.78
CA VAL A 54 -13.07 -19.80 30.78
C VAL A 54 -12.46 -19.68 32.18
N VAL A 55 -13.01 -18.78 32.99
CA VAL A 55 -12.57 -18.52 34.37
C VAL A 55 -13.74 -18.58 35.35
N ALA A 56 -13.43 -18.61 36.65
CA ALA A 56 -14.44 -18.41 37.68
C ALA A 56 -14.88 -16.93 37.73
N PRO A 57 -16.10 -16.62 38.21
CA PRO A 57 -16.54 -15.25 38.41
C PRO A 57 -15.57 -14.49 39.33
N PRO A 58 -15.10 -13.30 38.96
CA PRO A 58 -14.23 -12.51 39.83
C PRO A 58 -14.96 -12.10 41.12
N ALA A 59 -14.26 -12.19 42.25
CA ALA A 59 -14.84 -11.92 43.57
C ALA A 59 -15.25 -10.45 43.73
N ASP A 60 -14.43 -9.52 43.22
CA ASP A 60 -14.58 -8.08 43.41
C ASP A 60 -15.18 -7.35 42.19
N ARG A 61 -15.81 -8.09 41.26
CA ARG A 61 -16.33 -7.55 39.98
C ARG A 61 -17.30 -6.37 40.12
N GLN A 62 -17.94 -6.21 41.29
CA GLN A 62 -18.86 -5.10 41.56
C GLN A 62 -18.14 -3.75 41.69
N LEU A 63 -16.81 -3.77 41.85
CA LEU A 63 -15.97 -2.57 41.99
C LEU A 63 -15.30 -2.19 40.66
N TRP A 64 -15.56 -2.94 39.59
CA TRP A 64 -14.88 -2.81 38.30
C TRP A 64 -15.76 -2.08 37.28
N MET A 65 -15.14 -1.48 36.27
CA MET A 65 -15.87 -0.83 35.19
C MET A 65 -16.55 -1.91 34.33
N HIS A 66 -17.83 -1.72 33.99
CA HIS A 66 -18.57 -2.73 33.25
C HIS A 66 -19.64 -2.14 32.34
N ARG A 67 -19.90 -2.81 31.21
CA ARG A 67 -20.96 -2.46 30.26
C ARG A 67 -21.67 -3.71 29.77
N LYS A 68 -22.99 -3.68 29.83
CA LYS A 68 -23.85 -4.81 29.47
C LYS A 68 -24.66 -4.53 28.20
N PHE A 69 -24.74 -5.53 27.34
CA PHE A 69 -25.56 -5.55 26.13
C PHE A 69 -26.55 -6.73 26.21
N GLU A 70 -27.81 -6.48 25.87
CA GLU A 70 -28.90 -7.46 25.95
C GLU A 70 -29.73 -7.45 24.66
N GLY A 71 -30.53 -8.50 24.47
CA GLY A 71 -31.52 -8.56 23.37
C GLY A 71 -31.13 -9.47 22.21
N PHE A 72 -30.08 -10.27 22.36
CA PHE A 72 -29.64 -11.25 21.37
C PHE A 72 -30.58 -12.45 21.27
N ASP A 73 -30.72 -13.01 20.07
CA ASP A 73 -31.52 -14.21 19.83
C ASP A 73 -30.85 -15.44 20.47
N GLU A 74 -31.45 -15.93 21.57
CA GLU A 74 -30.95 -17.11 22.27
C GLU A 74 -31.04 -18.40 21.45
N HIS A 75 -31.98 -18.51 20.53
CA HIS A 75 -32.13 -19.69 19.67
C HIS A 75 -31.09 -19.72 18.57
N GLU A 76 -30.73 -18.55 18.03
CA GLU A 76 -29.72 -18.43 16.98
C GLU A 76 -28.30 -18.51 17.55
N TYR A 77 -27.98 -17.70 18.56
CA TYR A 77 -26.60 -17.53 19.04
C TYR A 77 -26.30 -18.25 20.37
N GLY A 78 -27.32 -18.79 21.05
CA GLY A 78 -27.12 -19.50 22.31
C GLY A 78 -26.78 -18.61 23.51
N LEU A 79 -27.04 -17.29 23.42
CA LEU A 79 -26.83 -16.28 24.46
C LEU A 79 -27.93 -15.21 24.44
N SER A 80 -28.23 -14.55 25.56
CA SER A 80 -29.13 -13.39 25.62
C SER A 80 -28.49 -12.09 26.06
N SER A 81 -27.35 -12.15 26.76
CA SER A 81 -26.59 -10.95 27.08
C SER A 81 -25.10 -11.20 27.19
N VAL A 82 -24.35 -10.14 26.91
CA VAL A 82 -22.90 -10.05 27.03
C VAL A 82 -22.58 -8.86 27.92
N GLU A 83 -21.78 -9.07 28.95
CA GLU A 83 -21.29 -8.02 29.83
C GLU A 83 -19.76 -8.00 29.79
N PHE A 84 -19.20 -6.85 29.42
CA PHE A 84 -17.76 -6.61 29.45
C PHE A 84 -17.40 -6.00 30.80
N VAL A 85 -16.33 -6.50 31.41
CA VAL A 85 -15.85 -6.00 32.70
C VAL A 85 -14.34 -5.75 32.61
N LEU A 86 -13.92 -4.53 32.96
CA LEU A 86 -12.52 -4.11 32.93
C LEU A 86 -11.97 -3.94 34.34
N ASN A 87 -10.83 -4.59 34.58
CA ASN A 87 -10.07 -4.45 35.81
C ASN A 87 -8.70 -3.81 35.55
N PRO A 88 -8.41 -2.64 36.13
CA PRO A 88 -7.07 -2.06 36.12
C PRO A 88 -6.06 -2.97 36.83
N VAL A 89 -4.89 -3.15 36.22
CA VAL A 89 -3.75 -3.88 36.79
C VAL A 89 -2.50 -3.01 36.76
N THR A 90 -1.77 -3.01 37.88
CA THR A 90 -0.50 -2.30 37.99
C THR A 90 0.53 -2.96 37.08
N THR A 91 1.08 -2.21 36.13
CA THR A 91 2.20 -2.68 35.30
C THR A 91 3.50 -2.39 36.05
N THR A 92 4.31 -3.41 36.29
CA THR A 92 5.60 -3.25 37.01
C THR A 92 6.81 -3.36 36.08
N GLY A 93 6.60 -3.44 34.76
CA GLY A 93 7.63 -3.82 33.79
C GLY A 93 7.89 -2.84 32.65
N TYR A 94 7.09 -1.78 32.48
CA TYR A 94 7.32 -0.81 31.41
C TYR A 94 8.19 0.35 31.92
N SER A 95 9.51 0.21 31.76
CA SER A 95 10.41 1.36 31.75
C SER A 95 10.67 1.71 30.30
N GLY A 96 9.86 2.60 29.71
CA GLY A 96 10.18 3.14 28.39
C GLY A 96 11.61 3.65 28.39
N SER A 97 12.39 3.33 27.34
CA SER A 97 13.82 3.62 27.23
C SER A 97 14.17 5.12 27.31
N TRP A 98 13.17 6.01 27.40
CA TRP A 98 13.30 7.45 27.25
C TRP A 98 12.67 8.29 28.38
N GLY A 99 12.43 7.69 29.55
CA GLY A 99 12.22 8.47 30.79
C GLY A 99 10.78 8.94 31.07
N ASP A 100 9.79 8.38 30.39
CA ASP A 100 8.42 8.48 30.89
C ASP A 100 8.27 7.70 32.20
N GLU A 101 7.59 8.30 33.18
CA GLU A 101 7.31 7.61 34.44
C GLU A 101 6.46 6.35 34.16
N PRO A 102 6.85 5.17 34.69
CA PRO A 102 6.04 3.94 34.64
C PRO A 102 4.62 4.11 35.21
N SER A 103 4.38 5.20 35.96
CA SER A 103 3.09 5.61 36.54
C SER A 103 2.02 5.99 35.49
N LYS A 104 2.40 6.21 34.21
CA LYS A 104 1.47 6.68 33.17
C LYS A 104 0.78 5.58 32.37
N ILE A 105 1.18 4.31 32.51
CA ILE A 105 0.59 3.18 31.77
C ILE A 105 -0.11 2.24 32.74
N THR A 106 -1.44 2.27 32.72
CA THR A 106 -2.26 1.31 33.47
C THR A 106 -2.57 0.12 32.57
N GLY A 107 -2.21 -1.09 32.99
CA GLY A 107 -2.61 -2.28 32.26
C GLY A 107 -4.09 -2.56 32.53
N MET A 108 -4.81 -3.14 31.57
CA MET A 108 -6.21 -3.50 31.77
C MET A 108 -6.41 -4.99 31.50
N GLN A 109 -7.13 -5.66 32.41
CA GLN A 109 -7.62 -7.02 32.20
C GLN A 109 -9.08 -6.97 31.73
N LEU A 110 -9.35 -7.60 30.60
CA LEU A 110 -10.68 -7.69 30.01
C LEU A 110 -11.35 -9.02 30.36
N TYR A 111 -12.45 -8.94 31.10
CA TYR A 111 -13.36 -10.03 31.36
C TYR A 111 -14.63 -9.89 30.54
N VAL A 112 -15.22 -11.02 30.18
CA VAL A 112 -16.48 -11.11 29.44
C VAL A 112 -17.38 -12.12 30.13
N HIS A 113 -18.59 -11.69 30.46
CA HIS A 113 -19.63 -12.51 31.08
C HIS A 113 -20.75 -12.74 30.07
N VAL A 114 -20.98 -14.00 29.71
CA VAL A 114 -22.02 -14.42 28.75
C VAL A 114 -23.10 -15.18 29.49
N THR A 115 -24.35 -14.77 29.31
CA THR A 115 -25.51 -15.45 29.88
C THR A 115 -26.46 -15.96 28.81
N SER A 116 -27.12 -17.08 29.10
CA SER A 116 -28.23 -17.65 28.32
C SER A 116 -29.29 -18.15 29.28
N LYS A 117 -30.51 -17.60 29.18
CA LYS A 117 -31.63 -17.95 30.07
C LYS A 117 -32.19 -19.33 29.71
N SER A 118 -32.34 -19.62 28.42
CA SER A 118 -32.82 -20.92 27.92
C SER A 118 -31.81 -22.05 28.15
N ALA A 119 -30.52 -21.82 27.93
CA ALA A 119 -29.49 -22.84 28.09
C ALA A 119 -28.91 -22.94 29.52
N ARG A 120 -29.36 -22.07 30.44
CA ARG A 120 -28.76 -21.89 31.79
C ARG A 120 -27.24 -21.73 31.74
N LYS A 121 -26.71 -21.12 30.67
CA LYS A 121 -25.28 -20.82 30.58
C LYS A 121 -25.04 -19.52 31.32
N ASP A 122 -24.08 -19.57 32.23
CA ASP A 122 -23.52 -18.44 32.95
C ASP A 122 -22.01 -18.68 32.96
N ARG A 123 -21.29 -17.95 32.11
CA ARG A 123 -19.87 -18.19 31.85
C ARG A 123 -19.08 -16.91 31.84
N TRP A 124 -17.93 -16.97 32.49
CA TRP A 124 -16.95 -15.91 32.55
C TRP A 124 -15.75 -16.29 31.71
N TYR A 125 -15.27 -15.32 30.93
CA TYR A 125 -14.10 -15.43 30.09
C TYR A 125 -13.12 -14.33 30.47
N LEU A 126 -11.83 -14.64 30.48
CA LEU A 126 -10.74 -13.69 30.62
C LEU A 126 -9.97 -13.66 29.30
N LEU A 127 -9.72 -12.47 28.77
CA LEU A 127 -8.77 -12.31 27.68
C LEU A 127 -7.34 -12.43 28.24
N GLU A 128 -6.62 -13.47 27.85
CA GLU A 128 -5.19 -13.63 28.16
C GLU A 128 -4.35 -13.30 26.93
N SER A 129 -3.30 -12.50 27.10
CA SER A 129 -2.26 -12.33 26.08
C SER A 129 -1.40 -13.59 26.02
N GLY A 130 -0.93 -13.96 24.82
CA GLY A 130 -0.09 -15.13 24.59
C GLY A 130 1.22 -15.13 25.38
N GLU A 131 1.88 -16.29 25.44
CA GLU A 131 3.10 -16.59 26.20
C GLU A 131 4.32 -15.75 25.74
N GLU A 132 4.36 -14.47 26.13
CA GLU A 132 5.50 -13.61 26.45
C GLU A 132 4.98 -12.17 26.45
N PRO A 133 5.22 -11.36 27.51
CA PRO A 133 4.99 -9.92 27.45
C PRO A 133 6.07 -9.29 26.55
N ARG A 134 5.97 -9.49 25.24
CA ARG A 134 6.64 -8.62 24.29
C ARG A 134 5.82 -7.35 24.13
N GLU A 135 6.45 -6.31 23.60
CA GLU A 135 5.94 -4.95 23.41
C GLU A 135 4.64 -4.87 22.57
N ASP A 136 4.16 -6.00 22.08
CA ASP A 136 3.02 -6.29 21.20
C ASP A 136 1.74 -6.76 21.94
N GLY A 137 1.62 -6.48 23.25
CA GLY A 137 0.43 -6.77 24.07
C GLY A 137 -0.84 -5.99 23.66
N LEU A 138 -1.91 -6.73 23.31
CA LEU A 138 -3.12 -6.22 22.65
C LEU A 138 -4.07 -5.31 23.47
N LEU A 139 -3.74 -4.94 24.71
CA LEU A 139 -4.51 -3.98 25.51
C LEU A 139 -3.56 -3.15 26.39
N PHE A 140 -2.77 -2.28 25.77
CA PHE A 140 -2.12 -1.18 26.47
C PHE A 140 -3.07 0.01 26.47
N VAL A 141 -3.95 0.05 27.48
CA VAL A 141 -4.91 1.14 27.60
C VAL A 141 -4.28 2.26 28.43
N GLN A 142 -3.75 3.28 27.77
CA GLN A 142 -3.53 4.55 28.45
C GLN A 142 -4.89 5.27 28.56
N PRO A 143 -5.19 5.94 29.69
CA PRO A 143 -6.36 6.79 29.73
C PRO A 143 -6.19 7.85 28.64
N THR A 144 -7.23 8.06 27.83
CA THR A 144 -7.27 9.18 26.88
C THR A 144 -6.93 10.43 27.67
N ARG A 145 -5.79 11.06 27.38
CA ARG A 145 -5.29 12.23 28.13
C ARG A 145 -6.32 13.36 28.08
N THR A 146 -7.25 13.39 29.02
CA THR A 146 -7.89 14.63 29.43
C THR A 146 -6.83 15.35 30.25
N GLU A 147 -6.06 16.21 29.60
CA GLU A 147 -5.60 17.37 30.35
C GLU A 147 -6.85 17.96 31.00
N PRO A 148 -6.85 18.24 32.32
CA PRO A 148 -7.97 18.94 32.91
C PRO A 148 -8.11 20.24 32.10
N GLU A 149 -9.26 20.41 31.43
CA GLU A 149 -9.60 21.62 30.69
C GLU A 149 -9.33 22.81 31.60
N GLN A 150 -8.17 23.41 31.42
CA GLN A 150 -7.77 24.60 32.14
C GLN A 150 -8.32 25.79 31.37
N ASP A 151 -9.63 25.82 31.14
CA ASP A 151 -10.42 26.96 30.68
C ASP A 151 -11.94 26.64 30.68
N ALA A 152 -12.45 26.05 31.77
CA ALA A 152 -13.89 26.08 32.03
C ALA A 152 -14.25 27.38 32.79
N THR A 153 -14.46 28.47 32.05
CA THR A 153 -15.21 29.61 32.58
C THR A 153 -16.67 29.21 32.75
N ASP A 154 -17.11 29.22 34.02
CA ASP A 154 -18.48 29.20 34.55
C ASP A 154 -19.62 29.10 33.52
N GLY A 155 -20.14 27.87 33.37
CA GLY A 155 -21.44 27.60 32.77
C GLY A 155 -21.98 26.27 33.30
N ASP A 156 -23.04 26.33 34.12
CA ASP A 156 -23.77 25.18 34.68
C ASP A 156 -24.53 24.40 33.57
N GLU A 157 -23.82 23.80 32.62
CA GLU A 157 -24.36 22.68 31.85
C GLU A 157 -23.95 21.39 32.55
N LYS A 158 -24.96 20.68 33.10
CA LYS A 158 -24.77 19.30 33.56
C LYS A 158 -24.34 18.46 32.36
N THR A 159 -23.04 18.20 32.28
CA THR A 159 -22.48 17.17 31.41
C THR A 159 -23.25 15.87 31.69
N PRO A 160 -23.79 15.18 30.67
CA PRO A 160 -24.45 13.90 30.89
C PRO A 160 -23.52 12.95 31.66
N GLU A 161 -24.08 12.16 32.58
CA GLU A 161 -23.35 11.18 33.38
C GLU A 161 -22.64 10.21 32.42
N ARG A 162 -21.34 10.41 32.25
CA ARG A 162 -20.48 9.63 31.34
C ARG A 162 -20.11 8.31 32.03
N ASP A 163 -20.19 7.21 31.30
CA ASP A 163 -19.73 5.91 31.81
C ASP A 163 -18.20 5.97 31.98
N PRO A 164 -17.65 5.69 33.18
CA PRO A 164 -16.20 5.71 33.42
C PRO A 164 -15.40 4.84 32.44
N LEU A 165 -16.01 3.82 31.84
CA LEU A 165 -15.38 3.00 30.82
C LEU A 165 -15.01 3.79 29.56
N ASP A 166 -15.78 4.83 29.21
CA ASP A 166 -15.56 5.67 28.03
C ASP A 166 -14.33 6.58 28.13
N ASP A 167 -13.70 6.68 29.31
CA ASP A 167 -12.43 7.40 29.51
C ASP A 167 -11.22 6.54 29.13
N TRP A 168 -11.41 5.22 29.05
CA TRP A 168 -10.37 4.23 28.82
C TRP A 168 -10.50 3.55 27.46
N MET A 169 -11.72 3.20 27.04
CA MET A 169 -11.95 2.54 25.75
C MET A 169 -13.33 2.85 25.19
N ALA A 170 -13.45 2.81 23.86
CA ALA A 170 -14.74 2.75 23.21
C ALA A 170 -15.16 1.29 23.02
N LEU A 171 -16.25 0.90 23.67
CA LEU A 171 -16.87 -0.42 23.56
C LEU A 171 -18.29 -0.29 23.02
N GLN A 172 -18.54 -0.89 21.86
CA GLN A 172 -19.82 -0.77 21.15
C GLN A 172 -20.12 -2.02 20.29
N LEU A 173 -21.36 -2.11 19.81
CA LEU A 173 -21.71 -3.07 18.75
C LEU A 173 -20.97 -2.72 17.46
N ALA A 174 -20.43 -3.74 16.80
CA ALA A 174 -19.72 -3.58 15.54
C ALA A 174 -20.66 -3.33 14.36
N THR A 175 -21.93 -3.73 14.50
CA THR A 175 -22.95 -3.73 13.46
C THR A 175 -24.12 -2.80 13.81
N PRO A 176 -24.82 -2.23 12.82
CA PRO A 176 -26.04 -1.47 13.06
C PRO A 176 -27.22 -2.36 13.45
N GLU A 177 -27.15 -3.67 13.18
CA GLU A 177 -28.11 -4.67 13.67
C GLU A 177 -27.90 -4.95 15.16
N PRO A 178 -28.86 -4.60 16.04
CA PRO A 178 -28.70 -4.74 17.49
C PRO A 178 -28.75 -6.19 17.98
N ASP A 179 -29.26 -7.10 17.15
CA ASP A 179 -29.41 -8.53 17.42
C ASP A 179 -28.17 -9.35 17.04
N VAL A 180 -27.23 -8.78 16.27
CA VAL A 180 -26.00 -9.46 15.88
C VAL A 180 -24.94 -9.25 16.97
N PRO A 181 -24.46 -10.31 17.66
CA PRO A 181 -23.58 -10.18 18.82
C PRO A 181 -22.11 -10.06 18.37
N LEU A 182 -21.80 -8.98 17.65
CA LEU A 182 -20.46 -8.58 17.22
C LEU A 182 -20.09 -7.25 17.90
N PHE A 183 -18.89 -7.14 18.44
CA PHE A 183 -18.46 -5.96 19.21
C PHE A 183 -17.09 -5.45 18.76
N THR A 184 -16.93 -4.13 18.77
CA THR A 184 -15.63 -3.48 18.62
C THR A 184 -15.17 -2.93 19.96
N ILE A 185 -13.90 -3.16 20.29
CA ILE A 185 -13.18 -2.49 21.37
C ILE A 185 -12.10 -1.64 20.73
N THR A 186 -12.08 -0.35 21.08
CA THR A 186 -11.07 0.59 20.62
C THR A 186 -10.39 1.24 21.81
N ASP A 187 -9.07 1.21 21.83
CA ASP A 187 -8.21 1.90 22.79
C ASP A 187 -7.09 2.65 22.07
N GLN A 188 -6.41 3.56 22.77
CA GLN A 188 -5.27 4.29 22.20
C GLN A 188 -4.24 4.65 23.25
N TYR A 189 -2.99 4.81 22.83
CA TYR A 189 -1.89 5.29 23.64
C TYR A 189 -0.91 6.15 22.83
N SER A 190 -0.18 7.03 23.50
CA SER A 190 0.88 7.83 22.86
C SER A 190 2.22 7.10 22.96
N ASP A 191 2.95 7.06 21.85
CA ASP A 191 4.32 6.53 21.77
C ASP A 191 5.28 7.63 21.27
N HIS A 192 6.44 7.74 21.90
CA HIS A 192 7.42 8.78 21.62
C HIS A 192 8.83 8.19 21.50
N GLY A 193 9.44 8.40 20.33
CA GLY A 193 10.85 8.16 20.06
C GLY A 193 11.68 9.44 20.11
N ALA A 194 13.01 9.30 20.01
CA ALA A 194 13.95 10.43 20.14
C ALA A 194 13.76 11.56 19.09
N ASN A 195 13.21 11.25 17.91
CA ASN A 195 13.02 12.19 16.79
C ASN A 195 11.68 12.02 16.05
N ALA A 196 10.75 11.25 16.62
CA ALA A 196 9.43 10.98 16.06
C ALA A 196 8.48 10.66 17.22
N GLY A 197 7.19 10.98 17.08
CA GLY A 197 6.18 10.68 18.07
C GLY A 197 4.84 10.40 17.40
N GLY A 198 3.96 9.65 18.06
CA GLY A 198 2.71 9.25 17.46
C GLY A 198 1.66 8.77 18.44
N THR A 199 0.47 8.52 17.90
CA THR A 199 -0.62 7.83 18.60
C THR A 199 -0.78 6.45 17.99
N ILE A 200 -0.90 5.46 18.85
CA ILE A 200 -1.18 4.07 18.48
C ILE A 200 -2.58 3.74 19.00
N GLY A 201 -3.54 3.58 18.10
CA GLY A 201 -4.87 3.06 18.39
C GLY A 201 -4.92 1.55 18.15
N ASN A 202 -5.66 0.82 18.98
CA ASN A 202 -5.93 -0.60 18.76
C ASN A 202 -7.43 -0.79 18.55
N ASN A 203 -7.81 -1.61 17.58
CA ASN A 203 -9.18 -1.97 17.25
C ASN A 203 -9.34 -3.48 17.27
N LEU A 204 -10.18 -4.00 18.17
CA LEU A 204 -10.45 -5.43 18.34
C LEU A 204 -11.89 -5.73 17.91
N LEU A 205 -12.07 -6.79 17.11
CA LEU A 205 -13.38 -7.31 16.73
C LEU A 205 -13.64 -8.64 17.44
N ILE A 206 -14.68 -8.69 18.28
CA ILE A 206 -15.07 -9.87 19.06
C ILE A 206 -16.42 -10.39 18.56
N ASP A 207 -16.45 -11.68 18.21
CA ASP A 207 -17.60 -12.38 17.65
C ASP A 207 -18.13 -13.41 18.64
N PHE A 208 -19.42 -13.29 18.95
CA PHE A 208 -20.14 -14.19 19.85
C PHE A 208 -21.22 -15.02 19.14
N ARG A 209 -21.26 -15.02 17.79
CA ARG A 209 -22.29 -15.76 17.05
C ARG A 209 -22.23 -17.28 17.29
N SER A 210 -21.12 -17.81 17.80
CA SER A 210 -20.96 -19.20 18.24
C SER A 210 -21.46 -19.48 19.67
N GLY A 211 -21.86 -18.45 20.41
CA GLY A 211 -22.19 -18.52 21.83
C GLY A 211 -21.01 -18.28 22.78
N GLU A 212 -19.79 -18.13 22.26
CA GLU A 212 -18.56 -17.93 23.03
C GLU A 212 -17.73 -16.78 22.43
N PRO A 213 -17.07 -15.92 23.24
CA PRO A 213 -16.28 -14.81 22.73
C PRO A 213 -15.09 -15.31 21.92
N THR A 214 -15.03 -14.90 20.65
CA THR A 214 -13.91 -15.21 19.76
C THR A 214 -13.35 -13.92 19.19
N MET A 215 -12.06 -13.68 19.38
CA MET A 215 -11.38 -12.57 18.71
C MET A 215 -11.20 -12.90 17.23
N ARG A 216 -11.84 -12.13 16.34
CA ARG A 216 -11.84 -12.38 14.89
C ARG A 216 -10.83 -11.55 14.14
N ALA A 217 -10.63 -10.31 14.58
CA ALA A 217 -9.67 -9.40 13.97
C ALA A 217 -9.10 -8.45 15.02
N ALA A 218 -7.86 -8.02 14.79
CA ALA A 218 -7.20 -6.97 15.53
C ALA A 218 -6.47 -6.09 14.50
N ALA A 219 -6.67 -4.78 14.58
CA ALA A 219 -6.00 -3.80 13.75
C ALA A 219 -5.33 -2.76 14.65
N GLN A 220 -4.07 -2.45 14.35
CA GLN A 220 -3.36 -1.35 14.99
C GLN A 220 -3.30 -0.16 14.04
N CYS A 221 -3.76 0.99 14.54
CA CYS A 221 -3.89 2.24 13.84
C CYS A 221 -2.79 3.18 14.29
N ILE A 222 -1.81 3.35 13.44
CA ILE A 222 -0.58 4.04 13.79
C ILE A 222 -0.57 5.39 13.09
N GLN A 223 -0.52 6.46 13.89
CA GLN A 223 -0.33 7.83 13.45
C GLN A 223 1.04 8.30 13.94
N TRP A 224 2.05 8.30 13.08
CA TRP A 224 3.39 8.82 13.42
C TRP A 224 3.63 10.17 12.74
N GLU A 225 4.09 11.14 13.53
CA GLU A 225 4.60 12.42 13.06
C GLU A 225 6.12 12.49 13.27
N GLY A 226 6.83 12.99 12.26
CA GLY A 226 8.28 13.19 12.27
C GLY A 226 9.10 12.00 11.77
N GLY A 227 10.28 12.30 11.20
CA GLY A 227 11.23 11.27 10.75
C GLY A 227 12.11 11.62 9.55
N GLY A 228 12.61 12.86 9.41
CA GLY A 228 13.47 13.27 8.28
C GLY A 228 14.96 12.88 8.39
N ALA A 229 15.34 11.97 9.29
CA ALA A 229 16.71 11.53 9.49
C ALA A 229 16.81 10.01 9.35
N CYS A 230 17.95 9.49 8.89
CA CYS A 230 18.27 8.05 8.70
C CYS A 230 18.03 7.11 9.90
N THR A 231 17.53 7.63 11.02
CA THR A 231 17.23 6.92 12.26
C THR A 231 15.73 6.71 12.50
N ALA A 232 14.85 7.27 11.68
CA ALA A 232 13.41 7.11 11.76
C ALA A 232 12.84 6.71 10.39
N PRO A 233 11.71 5.97 10.34
CA PRO A 233 10.98 5.77 9.10
C PRO A 233 10.60 7.16 8.57
N ASP A 234 10.99 7.47 7.33
CA ASP A 234 10.54 8.69 6.67
C ASP A 234 9.05 8.54 6.40
N THR A 235 8.21 8.97 7.34
CA THR A 235 6.75 8.77 7.28
C THR A 235 6.11 9.46 6.09
N ALA A 236 6.79 10.42 5.45
CA ALA A 236 6.34 11.06 4.22
C ALA A 236 6.66 10.25 2.97
N ALA A 237 7.71 9.42 2.99
CA ALA A 237 8.19 8.64 1.84
C ALA A 237 7.92 7.13 1.94
N VAL A 238 7.70 6.60 3.15
CA VAL A 238 7.26 5.22 3.38
C VAL A 238 5.74 5.20 3.34
N HIS A 239 5.19 4.73 2.21
CA HIS A 239 3.77 4.51 2.09
C HIS A 239 3.37 3.28 2.90
N TYR A 240 2.29 3.39 3.66
CA TYR A 240 1.79 2.31 4.51
C TYR A 240 0.51 1.69 3.95
N GLN A 241 0.18 0.50 4.44
CA GLN A 241 -1.16 -0.03 4.24
C GLN A 241 -2.14 0.76 5.11
N ASN A 242 -3.29 1.10 4.56
CA ASN A 242 -4.46 1.63 5.27
C ASN A 242 -5.63 0.72 4.92
N THR A 243 -6.33 0.22 5.94
CA THR A 243 -7.53 -0.58 5.75
C THR A 243 -8.74 0.09 6.38
N ASN A 244 -9.78 0.20 5.55
CA ASN A 244 -11.11 0.61 5.97
C ASN A 244 -12.10 -0.50 5.62
N CYS A 245 -12.94 -0.88 6.58
CA CYS A 245 -13.96 -1.90 6.41
C CYS A 245 -15.35 -1.36 6.74
N THR A 246 -16.33 -1.76 5.93
CA THR A 246 -17.74 -1.41 6.11
C THR A 246 -18.58 -2.67 6.18
N TRP A 247 -19.52 -2.71 7.13
CA TRP A 247 -20.47 -3.81 7.28
C TRP A 247 -21.35 -3.98 6.03
N GLN A 248 -21.45 -5.23 5.56
CA GLN A 248 -22.32 -5.66 4.46
C GLN A 248 -23.35 -6.65 5.01
N LYS A 249 -24.58 -6.16 5.21
CA LYS A 249 -25.66 -6.92 5.84
C LYS A 249 -25.96 -8.23 5.11
N GLU A 250 -25.94 -8.21 3.78
CA GLU A 250 -26.26 -9.38 2.94
C GLU A 250 -25.24 -10.50 3.09
N GLU A 251 -24.00 -10.17 3.41
CA GLU A 251 -22.90 -11.13 3.60
C GLU A 251 -22.65 -11.46 5.08
N LEU A 252 -23.30 -10.72 6.01
CA LEU A 252 -23.07 -10.78 7.46
C LEU A 252 -21.57 -10.68 7.80
N ASP A 253 -20.88 -9.76 7.12
CA ASP A 253 -19.43 -9.58 7.18
C ASP A 253 -19.03 -8.12 6.90
N PHE A 254 -17.79 -7.74 7.23
CA PHE A 254 -17.17 -6.47 6.89
C PHE A 254 -16.43 -6.59 5.57
N LEU A 255 -16.84 -5.81 4.56
CA LEU A 255 -16.06 -5.63 3.34
C LEU A 255 -14.95 -4.62 3.61
N CYS A 256 -13.72 -5.11 3.66
CA CYS A 256 -12.51 -4.32 3.84
C CYS A 256 -11.89 -3.95 2.50
N THR A 257 -11.50 -2.68 2.37
CA THR A 257 -10.61 -2.20 1.32
C THR A 257 -9.29 -1.81 1.97
N THR A 258 -8.24 -2.56 1.65
CA THR A 258 -6.87 -2.18 2.02
C THR A 258 -6.22 -1.47 0.85
N THR A 259 -5.81 -0.23 1.06
CA THR A 259 -4.94 0.51 0.16
C THR A 259 -3.51 0.37 0.67
N GLY A 260 -2.54 0.14 -0.19
CA GLY A 260 -1.17 0.01 0.24
C GLY A 260 -0.18 0.33 -0.86
N PRO A 261 1.10 0.46 -0.50
CA PRO A 261 2.17 0.57 -1.46
C PRO A 261 2.25 -0.68 -2.34
N TRP A 262 2.49 -0.46 -3.62
CA TRP A 262 2.81 -1.49 -4.58
C TRP A 262 4.08 -1.13 -5.33
N GLY A 263 5.06 -2.01 -5.17
CA GLY A 263 6.31 -1.93 -5.87
C GLY A 263 7.34 -1.01 -5.22
N GLY A 264 8.46 -1.59 -4.83
CA GLY A 264 9.52 -0.90 -4.09
C GLY A 264 9.14 -0.51 -2.66
N SER A 265 10.14 -0.07 -1.89
CA SER A 265 9.95 0.55 -0.56
C SER A 265 9.74 2.07 -0.65
N TYR A 266 9.93 2.65 -1.83
CA TYR A 266 10.05 4.08 -2.05
C TYR A 266 9.32 4.46 -3.33
N ASN A 267 8.54 5.54 -3.27
CA ASN A 267 7.60 5.95 -4.31
C ASN A 267 6.68 4.84 -4.89
N PRO A 268 6.09 3.96 -4.08
CA PRO A 268 5.22 2.91 -4.57
C PRO A 268 3.93 3.43 -5.21
N VAL A 269 3.37 2.63 -6.11
CA VAL A 269 2.05 2.86 -6.67
C VAL A 269 0.99 2.56 -5.63
N SER A 270 -0.09 3.35 -5.61
CA SER A 270 -1.25 2.98 -4.80
C SER A 270 -1.95 1.75 -5.37
N ALA A 271 -1.97 0.65 -4.62
CA ALA A 271 -2.77 -0.53 -4.94
C ALA A 271 -3.85 -0.77 -3.91
N ARG A 272 -4.93 -1.41 -4.33
CA ARG A 272 -6.09 -1.73 -3.50
C ARG A 272 -6.39 -3.22 -3.52
N ARG A 273 -6.76 -3.75 -2.37
CA ARG A 273 -7.26 -5.10 -2.17
C ARG A 273 -8.60 -5.03 -1.45
N GLU A 274 -9.59 -5.77 -1.94
CA GLU A 274 -10.85 -5.95 -1.24
C GLU A 274 -11.02 -7.39 -0.73
N PHE A 275 -11.51 -7.54 0.49
CA PHE A 275 -11.80 -8.84 1.09
C PHE A 275 -12.87 -8.72 2.18
N PHE A 276 -13.56 -9.82 2.45
CA PHE A 276 -14.45 -9.97 3.59
C PHE A 276 -13.65 -10.39 4.83
N LEU A 277 -13.72 -9.59 5.90
CA LEU A 277 -12.87 -9.72 7.08
C LEU A 277 -13.05 -11.05 7.81
N LEU A 278 -14.30 -11.45 8.06
CA LEU A 278 -14.62 -12.62 8.88
C LEU A 278 -14.49 -13.92 8.08
N GLN A 279 -14.83 -13.89 6.79
CA GLN A 279 -14.75 -15.03 5.89
C GLN A 279 -13.37 -15.22 5.25
N GLY A 280 -12.52 -14.19 5.22
CA GLY A 280 -11.20 -14.23 4.59
C GLY A 280 -11.24 -14.47 3.07
N LYS A 281 -12.38 -14.20 2.44
CA LYS A 281 -12.59 -14.39 0.99
C LYS A 281 -12.64 -13.05 0.27
N GLU A 282 -12.22 -13.05 -0.99
CA GLU A 282 -12.38 -11.90 -1.85
C GLU A 282 -13.82 -11.76 -2.38
N PRO A 283 -14.32 -10.53 -2.62
CA PRO A 283 -15.63 -10.35 -3.23
C PRO A 283 -15.62 -10.76 -4.71
N ALA A 284 -16.77 -11.20 -5.22
CA ALA A 284 -16.92 -11.57 -6.62
C ALA A 284 -16.71 -10.39 -7.58
N ARG A 285 -16.97 -9.17 -7.12
CA ARG A 285 -16.75 -7.91 -7.83
C ARG A 285 -16.12 -6.90 -6.89
N LEU A 286 -15.23 -6.06 -7.41
CA LEU A 286 -14.62 -4.98 -6.64
C LEU A 286 -15.62 -3.82 -6.53
N ALA A 287 -15.90 -3.33 -5.32
CA ALA A 287 -16.81 -2.21 -5.11
C ALA A 287 -16.20 -0.90 -5.61
N TRP A 288 -14.88 -0.71 -5.45
CA TRP A 288 -14.17 0.47 -5.96
C TRP A 288 -13.91 0.46 -7.47
N ALA A 289 -14.06 -0.68 -8.16
CA ALA A 289 -13.87 -0.81 -9.60
C ALA A 289 -14.83 -1.86 -10.21
N THR A 290 -16.10 -1.48 -10.32
CA THR A 290 -17.18 -2.40 -10.75
C THR A 290 -17.04 -2.90 -12.20
N ASP A 291 -16.27 -2.20 -13.03
CA ASP A 291 -15.96 -2.52 -14.42
C ASP A 291 -14.62 -3.24 -14.61
N ALA A 292 -13.89 -3.50 -13.51
CA ALA A 292 -12.65 -4.26 -13.55
C ALA A 292 -12.86 -5.66 -14.15
N LEU A 293 -11.99 -6.04 -15.07
CA LEU A 293 -12.00 -7.36 -15.68
C LEU A 293 -11.39 -8.38 -14.72
N PRO A 294 -11.92 -9.61 -14.66
CA PRO A 294 -11.45 -10.61 -13.71
C PRO A 294 -10.07 -11.20 -14.06
N SER A 295 -9.63 -11.08 -15.32
CA SER A 295 -8.33 -11.62 -15.77
C SER A 295 -7.84 -11.00 -17.08
N LEU A 296 -6.58 -11.25 -17.41
CA LEU A 296 -5.98 -10.85 -18.69
C LEU A 296 -6.63 -11.57 -19.89
N GLU A 297 -7.11 -12.81 -19.74
CA GLU A 297 -7.86 -13.51 -20.79
C GLU A 297 -9.20 -12.82 -21.08
N ALA A 298 -9.87 -12.31 -20.05
CA ALA A 298 -11.08 -11.50 -20.23
C ALA A 298 -10.77 -10.20 -20.99
N PHE A 299 -9.64 -9.55 -20.66
CA PHE A 299 -9.13 -8.39 -21.42
C PHE A 299 -8.89 -8.74 -22.89
N VAL A 300 -8.12 -9.80 -23.17
CA VAL A 300 -7.80 -10.26 -24.53
C VAL A 300 -9.07 -10.56 -25.32
N THR A 301 -10.04 -11.22 -24.70
CA THR A 301 -11.33 -11.53 -25.32
C THR A 301 -12.11 -10.27 -25.68
N MET A 302 -12.16 -9.29 -24.77
CA MET A 302 -12.86 -8.02 -24.95
C MET A 302 -12.23 -7.16 -26.05
N PHE A 303 -10.89 -7.07 -26.08
CA PHE A 303 -10.15 -6.18 -26.97
C PHE A 303 -9.64 -6.86 -28.25
N ARG A 304 -9.95 -8.14 -28.47
CA ARG A 304 -9.44 -8.94 -29.61
C ARG A 304 -9.56 -8.28 -30.99
N SER A 305 -10.58 -7.46 -31.23
CA SER A 305 -10.83 -6.81 -32.52
C SER A 305 -10.43 -5.33 -32.54
N LYS A 306 -9.94 -4.79 -31.42
CA LYS A 306 -9.58 -3.38 -31.29
C LYS A 306 -8.13 -3.16 -31.74
N GLU A 307 -7.81 -1.92 -32.07
CA GLU A 307 -6.42 -1.48 -32.34
C GLU A 307 -5.72 -1.04 -31.06
N LYS A 308 -6.48 -0.40 -30.18
CA LYS A 308 -6.07 0.11 -28.88
C LYS A 308 -7.20 -0.11 -27.89
N GLY A 309 -6.89 -0.11 -26.61
CA GLY A 309 -7.88 -0.25 -25.55
C GLY A 309 -7.24 -0.27 -24.19
N ARG A 310 -7.99 0.14 -23.18
CA ARG A 310 -7.57 0.17 -21.80
C ARG A 310 -8.69 -0.37 -20.92
N ALA A 311 -8.34 -1.14 -19.91
CA ALA A 311 -9.24 -1.54 -18.85
C ALA A 311 -8.43 -1.92 -17.61
N LEU A 312 -9.05 -1.78 -16.44
CA LEU A 312 -8.50 -2.30 -15.21
C LEU A 312 -8.67 -3.82 -15.17
N VAL A 313 -7.61 -4.54 -14.82
CA VAL A 313 -7.61 -6.00 -14.65
C VAL A 313 -7.25 -6.34 -13.22
N ARG A 314 -8.11 -7.09 -12.54
CA ARG A 314 -7.91 -7.52 -11.15
C ARG A 314 -6.57 -8.24 -10.98
N GLY A 315 -5.80 -7.87 -9.95
CA GLY A 315 -4.49 -8.44 -9.65
C GLY A 315 -3.35 -7.99 -10.58
N VAL A 316 -3.65 -7.17 -11.59
CA VAL A 316 -2.68 -6.69 -12.59
C VAL A 316 -2.62 -5.16 -12.64
N GLY A 317 -3.76 -4.49 -12.47
CA GLY A 317 -3.88 -3.03 -12.58
C GLY A 317 -4.39 -2.59 -13.95
N PRO A 318 -4.15 -1.33 -14.35
CA PRO A 318 -4.49 -0.85 -15.68
C PRO A 318 -3.73 -1.66 -16.75
N VAL A 319 -4.42 -2.04 -17.82
CA VAL A 319 -3.81 -2.75 -18.95
C VAL A 319 -4.13 -2.04 -20.24
N ASP A 320 -3.10 -1.66 -20.98
CA ASP A 320 -3.17 -1.05 -22.30
C ASP A 320 -2.87 -2.10 -23.39
N LEU A 321 -3.73 -2.18 -24.41
CA LEU A 321 -3.43 -2.84 -25.67
C LEU A 321 -2.57 -1.89 -26.52
N ILE A 322 -1.27 -2.17 -26.60
CA ILE A 322 -0.30 -1.27 -27.24
C ILE A 322 0.09 -1.69 -28.65
N TRP A 323 -0.07 -2.96 -29.01
CA TRP A 323 0.21 -3.45 -30.35
C TRP A 323 -0.49 -4.78 -30.65
N LYS A 324 -0.67 -5.11 -31.94
CA LYS A 324 -1.17 -6.40 -32.37
C LYS A 324 -0.59 -6.84 -33.73
N SER A 325 -0.60 -8.16 -33.97
CA SER A 325 -0.29 -8.73 -35.28
C SER A 325 -1.03 -10.03 -35.55
N ASP A 326 -1.51 -10.16 -36.78
CA ASP A 326 -2.08 -11.40 -37.33
C ASP A 326 -1.08 -12.13 -38.25
N SER A 327 0.09 -11.53 -38.50
CA SER A 327 1.08 -12.01 -39.48
C SER A 327 2.23 -12.79 -38.84
N LEU A 328 2.58 -12.52 -37.58
CA LEU A 328 3.73 -13.14 -36.92
C LEU A 328 3.59 -14.66 -36.76
N LEU A 329 2.45 -15.14 -36.29
CA LEU A 329 2.21 -16.58 -36.11
C LEU A 329 1.03 -17.03 -36.98
N PRO A 330 1.23 -17.95 -37.93
CA PRO A 330 0.15 -18.44 -38.79
C PRO A 330 -1.06 -18.94 -37.99
N GLY A 331 -2.24 -18.39 -38.28
CA GLY A 331 -3.50 -18.78 -37.65
C GLY A 331 -3.68 -18.34 -36.21
N LYS A 332 -2.83 -17.45 -35.70
CA LYS A 332 -2.90 -16.90 -34.35
C LYS A 332 -2.86 -15.37 -34.42
N ARG A 333 -3.62 -14.72 -33.54
CA ARG A 333 -3.54 -13.28 -33.29
C ARG A 333 -2.63 -13.05 -32.08
N LEU A 334 -1.66 -12.17 -32.20
CA LEU A 334 -0.84 -11.70 -31.10
C LEU A 334 -1.34 -10.32 -30.68
N LEU A 335 -1.47 -10.13 -29.37
CA LEU A 335 -1.69 -8.83 -28.74
C LEU A 335 -0.53 -8.59 -27.77
N LEU A 336 0.08 -7.41 -27.83
CA LEU A 336 1.03 -6.95 -26.83
C LEU A 336 0.31 -6.06 -25.85
N LEU A 337 0.34 -6.48 -24.59
CA LEU A 337 -0.30 -5.81 -23.47
C LEU A 337 0.77 -5.14 -22.62
N ALA A 338 0.52 -3.92 -22.19
CA ALA A 338 1.33 -3.20 -21.22
C ALA A 338 0.50 -3.01 -19.95
N SER A 339 1.06 -3.40 -18.82
CA SER A 339 0.52 -3.17 -17.50
C SER A 339 1.46 -2.21 -16.79
N PRO A 340 1.27 -0.88 -16.94
CA PRO A 340 2.05 0.08 -16.19
C PRO A 340 1.84 -0.12 -14.69
N ALA A 341 2.79 0.35 -13.88
CA ALA A 341 2.75 0.21 -12.43
C ALA A 341 2.69 -1.24 -11.92
N ALA A 342 2.97 -2.24 -12.76
CA ALA A 342 2.99 -3.64 -12.38
C ALA A 342 4.36 -4.01 -11.80
N GLY A 343 4.62 -3.58 -10.56
CA GLY A 343 5.72 -4.05 -9.73
C GLY A 343 6.56 -2.92 -9.15
N ASP A 344 6.54 -1.72 -9.73
CA ASP A 344 7.11 -0.45 -9.23
C ASP A 344 6.49 0.72 -10.04
N GLU A 345 6.59 1.96 -9.57
CA GLU A 345 5.92 3.13 -10.15
C GLU A 345 6.31 3.47 -11.59
N ASP A 346 7.57 3.26 -11.94
CA ASP A 346 8.11 3.58 -13.26
C ASP A 346 8.24 2.34 -14.14
N ASN A 347 7.67 1.23 -13.66
CA ASN A 347 7.86 -0.06 -14.26
C ASN A 347 6.60 -0.52 -15.00
N THR A 348 6.79 -0.89 -16.27
CA THR A 348 5.74 -1.50 -17.07
C THR A 348 6.01 -2.99 -17.25
N ARG A 349 5.03 -3.83 -16.90
CA ARG A 349 5.03 -5.25 -17.25
C ARG A 349 4.46 -5.43 -18.64
N PHE A 350 5.17 -6.16 -19.50
CA PHE A 350 4.71 -6.48 -20.83
C PHE A 350 4.29 -7.95 -20.92
N THR A 351 3.16 -8.21 -21.55
CA THR A 351 2.64 -9.58 -21.77
C THR A 351 2.23 -9.74 -23.22
N VAL A 352 2.70 -10.79 -23.88
CA VAL A 352 2.17 -11.20 -25.19
C VAL A 352 1.05 -12.19 -24.99
N ALA A 353 -0.15 -11.82 -25.40
CA ALA A 353 -1.27 -12.73 -25.51
C ALA A 353 -1.34 -13.30 -26.93
N THR A 354 -1.36 -14.62 -27.04
CA THR A 354 -1.57 -15.34 -28.29
C THR A 354 -2.94 -15.98 -28.28
N MET A 355 -3.79 -15.60 -29.23
CA MET A 355 -5.15 -16.13 -29.39
C MET A 355 -5.23 -16.96 -30.67
N SER A 356 -5.59 -18.24 -30.54
CA SER A 356 -5.85 -19.12 -31.70
C SER A 356 -7.25 -18.91 -32.28
N ARG A 357 -7.49 -19.45 -33.48
CA ARG A 357 -8.78 -19.35 -34.19
C ARG A 357 -9.97 -19.95 -33.43
N ASP A 358 -9.73 -20.97 -32.61
CA ASP A 358 -10.73 -21.59 -31.73
C ASP A 358 -11.02 -20.76 -30.46
N GLY A 359 -10.29 -19.66 -30.25
CA GLY A 359 -10.45 -18.77 -29.12
C GLY A 359 -9.60 -19.12 -27.90
N ALA A 360 -8.74 -20.15 -27.96
CA ALA A 360 -7.82 -20.41 -26.85
C ALA A 360 -6.77 -19.29 -26.73
N ILE A 361 -6.50 -18.87 -25.49
CA ILE A 361 -5.60 -17.76 -25.16
C ILE A 361 -4.40 -18.32 -24.39
N SER A 362 -3.20 -17.94 -24.81
CA SER A 362 -1.94 -18.19 -24.09
C SER A 362 -1.31 -16.85 -23.74
N LEU A 363 -0.93 -16.67 -22.48
CA LEU A 363 -0.25 -15.46 -22.00
C LEU A 363 1.22 -15.77 -21.75
N LEU A 364 2.12 -14.96 -22.31
CA LEU A 364 3.56 -15.09 -22.13
C LEU A 364 4.12 -13.77 -21.62
N PRO A 365 4.79 -13.71 -20.45
CA PRO A 365 5.49 -12.50 -20.04
C PRO A 365 6.61 -12.19 -21.03
N VAL A 366 6.86 -10.91 -21.27
CA VAL A 366 8.01 -10.44 -22.07
C VAL A 366 9.15 -10.15 -21.10
N PRO A 367 10.25 -10.93 -21.14
CA PRO A 367 11.42 -10.64 -20.31
C PRO A 367 11.96 -9.25 -20.60
N LYS A 368 12.23 -8.46 -19.56
CA LYS A 368 12.83 -7.13 -19.67
C LYS A 368 14.08 -7.02 -18.82
N TRP A 369 14.92 -6.04 -19.15
CA TRP A 369 16.14 -5.70 -18.43
C TRP A 369 16.45 -4.21 -18.62
N SER A 370 17.15 -3.62 -17.66
CA SER A 370 17.59 -2.22 -17.71
C SER A 370 18.80 -2.05 -18.63
N ILE A 371 18.89 -0.95 -19.38
CA ILE A 371 20.06 -0.69 -20.24
C ILE A 371 21.40 -0.70 -19.45
N GLY A 372 21.35 -0.51 -18.12
CA GLY A 372 22.49 -0.63 -17.21
C GLY A 372 22.87 -2.04 -16.74
N GLY A 373 22.00 -3.07 -16.86
CA GLY A 373 22.25 -4.40 -16.28
C GLY A 373 21.09 -5.42 -16.38
N GLU A 374 21.37 -6.69 -16.04
CA GLU A 374 20.52 -7.88 -16.23
C GLU A 374 19.47 -8.15 -15.12
N GLU A 375 19.21 -7.21 -14.21
CA GLU A 375 18.14 -7.42 -13.24
C GLU A 375 16.77 -7.25 -13.93
N SER A 376 15.89 -8.20 -13.65
CA SER A 376 14.51 -8.16 -14.10
C SER A 376 13.76 -7.21 -13.19
N ASP A 377 13.23 -6.12 -13.74
CA ASP A 377 12.44 -5.14 -12.98
C ASP A 377 11.07 -5.71 -12.55
N ASP A 378 10.71 -6.96 -12.88
CA ASP A 378 9.42 -7.56 -12.48
C ASP A 378 9.40 -7.98 -11.00
N HIS A 379 8.78 -7.16 -10.15
CA HIS A 379 8.37 -7.57 -8.80
C HIS A 379 7.04 -8.32 -8.84
N VAL A 380 6.96 -9.42 -8.08
CA VAL A 380 5.70 -10.16 -7.94
C VAL A 380 4.72 -9.33 -7.12
N ALA A 381 3.54 -9.15 -7.69
CA ALA A 381 2.34 -8.68 -7.02
C ALA A 381 2.12 -9.30 -5.63
N PRO A 382 2.03 -8.52 -4.54
CA PRO A 382 1.34 -8.96 -3.33
C PRO A 382 -0.02 -9.57 -3.66
N GLU A 383 -0.30 -10.74 -3.10
CA GLU A 383 -1.54 -11.48 -3.40
C GLU A 383 -2.78 -10.64 -3.07
N GLY A 384 -3.72 -10.57 -4.02
CA GLY A 384 -5.01 -9.88 -3.89
C GLY A 384 -4.98 -8.37 -4.12
N PHE A 385 -3.82 -7.73 -4.25
CA PHE A 385 -3.72 -6.30 -4.54
C PHE A 385 -3.81 -6.01 -6.05
N THR A 386 -4.48 -4.90 -6.40
CA THR A 386 -4.60 -4.39 -7.77
C THR A 386 -4.13 -2.93 -7.79
N PRO A 387 -3.10 -2.57 -8.58
CA PRO A 387 -2.72 -1.18 -8.80
C PRO A 387 -3.92 -0.33 -9.24
N SER A 388 -4.06 0.86 -8.67
CA SER A 388 -5.25 1.72 -8.83
C SER A 388 -4.96 3.11 -9.40
N ASP A 389 -3.74 3.36 -9.87
CA ASP A 389 -3.37 4.63 -10.47
C ASP A 389 -3.71 4.66 -11.97
N ASP A 390 -4.68 5.49 -12.33
CA ASP A 390 -5.11 5.67 -13.72
C ASP A 390 -4.33 6.76 -14.47
N ASN A 391 -3.40 7.47 -13.81
CA ASN A 391 -2.62 8.55 -14.42
C ASN A 391 -1.40 8.07 -15.20
N ILE A 392 -1.26 6.75 -15.37
CA ILE A 392 -0.15 6.12 -16.07
C ILE A 392 -0.66 5.46 -17.34
N SER A 393 -0.07 5.71 -18.50
CA SER A 393 -0.49 5.11 -19.76
C SER A 393 0.68 4.76 -20.65
N VAL A 394 0.55 3.66 -21.39
CA VAL A 394 1.60 3.19 -22.29
C VAL A 394 1.13 3.28 -23.73
N THR A 395 1.96 3.85 -24.58
CA THR A 395 1.77 3.81 -26.03
C THR A 395 2.96 3.15 -26.71
N ALA A 396 2.76 2.55 -27.88
CA ALA A 396 3.86 1.98 -28.64
C ALA A 396 3.78 2.36 -30.12
N THR A 397 4.96 2.50 -30.73
CA THR A 397 5.15 2.75 -32.15
C THR A 397 6.17 1.78 -32.72
N GLU A 398 5.88 1.21 -33.89
CA GLU A 398 6.85 0.38 -34.59
C GLU A 398 7.87 1.27 -35.30
N PHE A 399 9.16 1.08 -34.99
CA PHE A 399 10.24 1.89 -35.56
C PHE A 399 11.10 1.11 -36.56
N ALA A 400 11.06 -0.22 -36.53
CA ALA A 400 11.77 -1.07 -37.47
C ALA A 400 11.11 -2.43 -37.65
N GLN A 401 11.21 -2.97 -38.86
CA GLN A 401 10.79 -4.32 -39.20
C GLN A 401 11.83 -4.96 -40.14
N PHE A 402 12.32 -6.16 -39.81
CA PHE A 402 13.21 -6.93 -40.69
C PHE A 402 13.25 -8.39 -40.24
N ASN A 403 13.49 -9.32 -41.18
CA ASN A 403 13.57 -10.77 -40.88
C ASN A 403 12.44 -11.28 -39.97
N GLU A 404 11.20 -10.85 -40.24
CA GLU A 404 10.00 -11.23 -39.46
C GLU A 404 10.03 -10.76 -37.99
N ALA A 405 11.00 -9.92 -37.62
CA ALA A 405 11.05 -9.22 -36.34
C ALA A 405 10.34 -7.87 -36.45
N HIS A 406 9.52 -7.57 -35.45
CA HIS A 406 8.87 -6.29 -35.21
C HIS A 406 9.53 -5.64 -34.01
N LEU A 407 10.09 -4.44 -34.20
CA LEU A 407 10.72 -3.68 -33.13
C LEU A 407 9.89 -2.43 -32.82
N LEU A 408 9.46 -2.34 -31.57
CA LEU A 408 8.56 -1.34 -31.05
C LEU A 408 9.30 -0.45 -30.05
N LYS A 409 8.98 0.84 -30.07
CA LYS A 409 9.32 1.79 -29.02
C LYS A 409 8.04 2.05 -28.23
N ALA A 410 8.02 1.62 -26.98
CA ALA A 410 6.95 1.92 -26.05
C ALA A 410 7.35 3.09 -25.15
N VAL A 411 6.42 4.02 -24.93
CA VAL A 411 6.57 5.16 -24.04
C VAL A 411 5.50 5.03 -22.97
N ASP A 412 5.97 4.85 -21.74
CA ASP A 412 5.18 4.90 -20.53
C ASP A 412 5.17 6.36 -20.05
N VAL A 413 3.97 6.91 -19.81
CA VAL A 413 3.73 8.30 -19.44
C VAL A 413 2.97 8.31 -18.14
N ARG A 414 3.52 8.97 -17.12
CA ARG A 414 2.88 9.16 -15.82
C ARG A 414 2.70 10.64 -15.52
N ILE A 415 1.49 11.02 -15.14
CA ILE A 415 1.12 12.40 -14.82
C ILE A 415 0.91 12.56 -13.32
N THR A 416 1.83 13.27 -12.66
CA THR A 416 1.75 13.57 -11.21
C THR A 416 1.77 15.07 -11.01
N GLY A 417 0.78 15.64 -10.32
CA GLY A 417 0.74 17.09 -10.01
C GLY A 417 0.74 18.02 -11.23
N GLY A 418 0.33 17.53 -12.41
CA GLY A 418 0.37 18.29 -13.67
C GLY A 418 1.71 18.23 -14.41
N THR A 419 2.71 17.50 -13.89
CA THR A 419 3.96 17.18 -14.57
C THR A 419 3.95 15.75 -15.09
N SER A 420 4.40 15.57 -16.34
CA SER A 420 4.57 14.25 -16.94
C SER A 420 6.00 13.76 -16.72
N THR A 421 6.13 12.48 -16.39
CA THR A 421 7.39 11.73 -16.36
C THR A 421 7.29 10.56 -17.32
N HIS A 422 8.39 10.23 -17.99
CA HIS A 422 8.39 9.23 -19.05
C HIS A 422 9.42 8.13 -18.83
N VAL A 423 9.08 6.93 -19.31
CA VAL A 423 9.98 5.79 -19.44
C VAL A 423 9.87 5.20 -20.84
N ILE A 424 11.02 4.98 -21.49
CA ILE A 424 11.07 4.40 -22.83
C ILE A 424 11.52 2.94 -22.75
N TYR A 425 10.76 2.07 -23.39
CA TYR A 425 11.10 0.67 -23.61
C TYR A 425 11.28 0.37 -25.10
N LEU A 426 12.28 -0.44 -25.42
CA LEU A 426 12.41 -1.06 -26.74
C LEU A 426 11.96 -2.51 -26.64
N ILE A 427 10.93 -2.90 -27.39
CA ILE A 427 10.32 -4.23 -27.34
C ILE A 427 10.49 -4.89 -28.69
N GLY A 428 10.98 -6.12 -28.71
CA GLY A 428 11.11 -6.87 -29.94
C GLY A 428 10.30 -8.16 -29.90
N LEU A 429 9.70 -8.49 -31.04
CA LEU A 429 8.92 -9.71 -31.25
C LEU A 429 9.32 -10.33 -32.58
N GLN A 430 9.70 -11.60 -32.56
CA GLN A 430 10.02 -12.36 -33.77
C GLN A 430 9.44 -13.76 -33.65
N ALA A 431 8.73 -14.22 -34.67
CA ALA A 431 8.37 -15.63 -34.79
C ALA A 431 9.46 -16.34 -35.59
N LYS A 432 10.02 -17.43 -35.08
CA LYS A 432 11.00 -18.24 -35.81
C LYS A 432 10.81 -19.72 -35.48
N ASP A 433 10.74 -20.55 -36.51
CA ASP A 433 10.48 -22.00 -36.39
C ASP A 433 9.23 -22.33 -35.54
N GLY A 434 8.18 -21.50 -35.64
CA GLY A 434 6.94 -21.66 -34.86
C GLY A 434 7.03 -21.24 -33.39
N SER A 435 8.18 -20.73 -32.94
CA SER A 435 8.39 -20.21 -31.58
C SER A 435 8.44 -18.68 -31.59
N LEU A 436 7.83 -18.06 -30.59
CA LEU A 436 7.89 -16.61 -30.39
C LEU A 436 9.12 -16.26 -29.54
N VAL A 437 9.97 -15.38 -30.05
CA VAL A 437 11.07 -14.77 -29.31
C VAL A 437 10.69 -13.33 -29.01
N THR A 438 10.76 -12.96 -27.72
CA THR A 438 10.42 -11.62 -27.28
C THR A 438 11.27 -11.21 -26.09
N ASN A 439 11.71 -9.96 -26.08
CA ASN A 439 12.25 -9.29 -24.91
C ASN A 439 12.08 -7.77 -25.03
N ALA A 440 12.23 -7.08 -23.91
CA ALA A 440 12.22 -5.63 -23.82
C ALA A 440 13.50 -5.10 -23.16
N VAL A 441 13.81 -3.82 -23.40
CA VAL A 441 14.91 -3.08 -22.78
C VAL A 441 14.38 -1.75 -22.26
N ARG A 442 14.51 -1.47 -20.96
CA ARG A 442 14.26 -0.12 -20.43
C ARG A 442 15.43 0.77 -20.87
N LEU A 443 15.18 1.63 -21.85
CA LEU A 443 16.20 2.39 -22.55
C LEU A 443 16.56 3.67 -21.80
N ALA A 444 15.56 4.43 -21.37
CA ALA A 444 15.74 5.72 -20.73
C ALA A 444 14.55 6.03 -19.82
N SER A 445 14.79 6.85 -18.81
CA SER A 445 13.79 7.29 -17.85
C SER A 445 14.11 8.71 -17.38
N GLU A 446 13.06 9.53 -17.21
CA GLU A 446 13.14 10.83 -16.54
C GLU A 446 12.94 10.72 -15.02
N SER A 447 12.52 9.55 -14.54
CA SER A 447 12.15 9.37 -13.15
C SER A 447 13.37 9.18 -12.26
N THR A 448 13.19 9.57 -11.01
CA THR A 448 14.13 9.33 -9.92
C THR A 448 13.39 8.60 -8.83
N THR A 449 13.97 7.53 -8.33
CA THR A 449 13.42 6.77 -7.23
C THR A 449 14.06 7.26 -5.94
N TYR A 450 13.23 7.53 -4.93
CA TYR A 450 13.76 7.76 -3.60
C TYR A 450 14.48 6.49 -3.11
N MET A 451 15.67 6.65 -2.54
CA MET A 451 16.53 5.54 -2.08
C MET A 451 16.71 5.54 -0.56
N GLY A 452 15.94 6.36 0.15
CA GLY A 452 16.04 6.56 1.59
C GLY A 452 16.92 7.74 2.00
N CYS A 453 16.81 8.19 3.25
CA CYS A 453 17.66 9.22 3.84
C CYS A 453 17.68 10.59 3.12
N GLY A 454 16.57 11.02 2.51
CA GLY A 454 16.53 12.27 1.75
C GLY A 454 17.26 12.20 0.40
N PHE A 455 17.62 11.00 -0.06
CA PHE A 455 18.35 10.78 -1.30
C PHE A 455 17.44 10.18 -2.38
N GLU A 456 17.41 10.83 -3.53
CA GLU A 456 16.77 10.33 -4.76
C GLU A 456 17.86 10.07 -5.80
N GLY A 457 17.63 9.10 -6.69
CA GLY A 457 18.52 8.93 -7.83
C GLY A 457 17.86 8.24 -9.00
N ALA A 458 18.47 8.46 -10.17
CA ALA A 458 17.98 7.96 -11.44
C ALA A 458 18.56 6.59 -11.75
N ASP A 459 17.78 5.76 -12.44
CA ASP A 459 18.25 4.52 -13.05
C ASP A 459 19.27 4.77 -14.16
N ALA A 460 19.98 3.72 -14.55
CA ALA A 460 20.84 3.77 -15.74
C ALA A 460 20.00 4.13 -16.98
N THR A 461 20.41 5.17 -17.70
CA THR A 461 19.57 5.80 -18.73
C THR A 461 20.38 6.13 -19.98
N ALA A 462 19.79 5.88 -21.16
CA ALA A 462 20.39 6.29 -22.41
C ALA A 462 20.21 7.81 -22.62
N VAL A 463 21.33 8.54 -22.67
CA VAL A 463 21.37 9.97 -23.00
C VAL A 463 21.47 10.24 -24.50
N ASN A 464 21.66 9.17 -25.30
CA ASN A 464 21.62 9.19 -26.75
C ASN A 464 21.23 7.81 -27.27
N PHE A 465 20.31 7.76 -28.25
CA PHE A 465 19.93 6.58 -29.00
C PHE A 465 19.81 6.93 -30.49
N HIS A 466 20.53 6.22 -31.35
CA HIS A 466 20.42 6.38 -32.79
C HIS A 466 20.38 5.03 -33.50
N TRP A 467 19.21 4.70 -34.08
CA TRP A 467 18.99 3.47 -34.83
C TRP A 467 19.57 3.55 -36.24
N MET A 468 20.30 2.50 -36.65
CA MET A 468 20.88 2.33 -37.97
C MET A 468 20.26 1.10 -38.64
N SER A 469 19.30 1.33 -39.54
CA SER A 469 18.50 0.28 -40.17
C SER A 469 19.34 -0.77 -40.90
N ASP A 470 20.38 -0.37 -41.61
CA ASP A 470 21.23 -1.30 -42.38
C ASP A 470 22.00 -2.30 -41.50
N GLU A 471 22.23 -1.94 -40.23
CA GLU A 471 22.95 -2.79 -39.28
C GLU A 471 22.02 -3.52 -38.28
N ASN A 472 20.72 -3.20 -38.31
CA ASN A 472 19.74 -3.65 -37.33
C ASN A 472 20.20 -3.41 -35.88
N ALA A 473 20.83 -2.25 -35.66
CA ALA A 473 21.46 -1.89 -34.40
C ALA A 473 21.34 -0.39 -34.14
N ALA A 474 21.44 0.00 -32.87
CA ALA A 474 21.58 1.36 -32.43
C ALA A 474 22.94 1.60 -31.78
N THR A 475 23.50 2.79 -31.99
CA THR A 475 24.50 3.34 -31.07
C THR A 475 23.77 3.90 -29.87
N VAL A 476 24.27 3.58 -28.67
CA VAL A 476 23.74 4.08 -27.40
C VAL A 476 24.85 4.74 -26.59
N ARG A 477 24.51 5.82 -25.90
CA ARG A 477 25.33 6.38 -24.83
C ARG A 477 24.54 6.30 -23.55
N VAL A 478 25.09 5.65 -22.54
CA VAL A 478 24.40 5.34 -21.29
C VAL A 478 25.10 6.05 -20.15
N GLN A 479 24.33 6.74 -19.32
CA GLN A 479 24.74 7.19 -18.01
C GLN A 479 24.39 6.10 -16.99
N PRO A 480 25.28 5.79 -16.03
CA PRO A 480 25.00 4.81 -14.98
C PRO A 480 23.94 5.30 -14.01
N GLN A 481 23.40 4.37 -13.22
CA GLN A 481 22.50 4.66 -12.11
C GLN A 481 23.16 5.58 -11.07
N GLU A 482 22.39 6.55 -10.57
CA GLU A 482 22.81 7.45 -9.49
C GLU A 482 22.66 6.73 -8.15
N GLY A 483 23.57 6.96 -7.21
CA GLY A 483 23.44 6.33 -5.88
C GLY A 483 24.06 4.95 -5.72
N SER A 484 25.04 4.58 -6.55
CA SER A 484 26.02 3.57 -6.15
C SER A 484 27.14 4.19 -5.29
N PRO A 485 27.07 4.19 -3.94
CA PRO A 485 28.29 4.33 -3.16
C PRO A 485 28.56 3.12 -2.26
N ALA A 486 29.86 2.93 -2.01
CA ALA A 486 30.46 2.19 -0.91
C ALA A 486 30.72 0.68 -1.08
N ASP A 487 31.52 0.32 -2.09
CA ASP A 487 32.66 -0.59 -1.87
C ASP A 487 33.85 -0.23 -2.78
N GLY A 488 34.26 1.03 -2.74
CA GLY A 488 35.65 1.47 -2.94
C GLY A 488 36.35 1.21 -4.28
N LYS A 489 35.78 0.56 -5.29
CA LYS A 489 36.40 0.35 -6.61
C LYS A 489 35.33 0.36 -7.69
N ASP A 490 35.53 1.24 -8.67
CA ASP A 490 34.70 1.47 -9.86
C ASP A 490 33.47 2.35 -9.63
N GLN A 491 33.71 3.67 -9.64
CA GLN A 491 32.66 4.62 -10.02
C GLN A 491 32.09 4.13 -11.36
N ALA A 492 30.81 3.76 -11.40
CA ALA A 492 30.17 3.47 -12.66
C ALA A 492 30.33 4.71 -13.55
N CYS A 493 30.96 4.55 -14.72
CA CYS A 493 31.17 5.63 -15.67
C CYS A 493 30.08 5.58 -16.74
N SER A 494 29.78 6.72 -17.35
CA SER A 494 29.05 6.73 -18.63
C SER A 494 29.80 5.90 -19.67
N TRP A 495 29.11 5.32 -20.63
CA TRP A 495 29.72 4.49 -21.67
C TRP A 495 28.97 4.56 -23.00
N ASP A 496 29.71 4.33 -24.08
CA ASP A 496 29.14 4.16 -25.41
C ASP A 496 29.07 2.66 -25.73
N GLY A 497 27.99 2.26 -26.40
CA GLY A 497 27.76 0.88 -26.76
C GLY A 497 26.92 0.71 -28.02
N LYS A 498 26.64 -0.56 -28.34
CA LYS A 498 25.82 -0.96 -29.47
C LYS A 498 24.71 -1.88 -28.99
N LEU A 499 23.46 -1.44 -29.14
CA LEU A 499 22.27 -2.24 -28.90
C LEU A 499 21.83 -2.85 -30.22
N ARG A 500 21.64 -4.17 -30.28
CA ARG A 500 21.28 -4.86 -31.52
C ARG A 500 20.22 -5.91 -31.26
N TRP A 501 19.31 -6.08 -32.22
CA TRP A 501 18.46 -7.27 -32.25
C TRP A 501 19.25 -8.45 -32.84
N VAL A 502 19.28 -9.55 -32.11
CA VAL A 502 19.93 -10.80 -32.50
C VAL A 502 18.84 -11.85 -32.76
N ASP A 503 18.84 -12.42 -33.96
CA ASP A 503 17.91 -13.47 -34.36
C ASP A 503 17.85 -14.60 -33.32
N ARG A 504 16.63 -15.04 -32.97
CA ARG A 504 16.33 -16.08 -31.95
C ARG A 504 16.72 -15.75 -30.50
N VAL A 505 17.33 -14.60 -30.27
CA VAL A 505 17.92 -14.22 -28.97
C VAL A 505 17.28 -12.95 -28.41
N GLY A 506 16.91 -12.02 -29.29
CA GLY A 506 16.32 -10.74 -28.95
C GLY A 506 17.34 -9.60 -28.85
N PHE A 507 16.96 -8.50 -28.20
CA PHE A 507 17.85 -7.37 -27.96
C PHE A 507 19.06 -7.76 -27.10
N ARG A 508 20.24 -7.30 -27.51
CA ARG A 508 21.51 -7.44 -26.79
C ARG A 508 22.30 -6.13 -26.87
N VAL A 509 22.81 -5.68 -25.74
CA VAL A 509 23.70 -4.53 -25.67
C VAL A 509 25.14 -4.98 -25.47
N ARG A 510 26.06 -4.30 -26.16
CA ARG A 510 27.49 -4.46 -25.94
C ARG A 510 28.09 -3.10 -25.64
N LYS A 511 28.70 -2.98 -24.46
CA LYS A 511 29.57 -1.86 -24.11
C LYS A 511 30.81 -1.87 -25.01
N ILE A 512 31.15 -0.71 -25.57
CA ILE A 512 32.31 -0.54 -26.46
C ILE A 512 33.45 0.17 -25.73
N HIS A 513 33.16 1.30 -25.06
CA HIS A 513 34.16 2.05 -24.34
C HIS A 513 33.58 2.88 -23.19
N ASP A 514 34.41 3.11 -22.17
CA ASP A 514 34.12 3.93 -21.00
C ASP A 514 34.37 5.42 -21.25
N LEU A 515 33.55 6.25 -20.63
CA LEU A 515 33.55 7.71 -20.75
C LEU A 515 33.54 8.38 -19.36
N CYS A 516 34.47 7.98 -18.50
CA CYS A 516 34.56 8.43 -17.10
C CYS A 516 34.75 9.95 -16.90
N THR A 517 35.15 10.69 -17.92
CA THR A 517 35.35 12.14 -17.84
C THR A 517 34.10 12.95 -18.18
N LEU A 518 33.02 12.30 -18.62
CA LEU A 518 31.78 13.00 -18.98
C LEU A 518 30.96 13.33 -17.73
N ALA A 519 30.50 14.58 -17.65
CA ALA A 519 29.54 14.99 -16.65
C ALA A 519 28.17 14.35 -16.92
N ALA A 520 27.46 14.03 -15.83
CA ALA A 520 26.06 13.62 -15.86
C ALA A 520 25.18 14.68 -16.54
N LYS A 521 24.09 14.23 -17.15
CA LYS A 521 23.10 15.08 -17.81
C LYS A 521 21.71 14.74 -17.32
N ASP A 522 20.84 15.74 -17.28
CA ASP A 522 19.41 15.49 -17.08
C ASP A 522 18.81 15.05 -18.40
N VAL A 523 18.08 13.94 -18.37
CA VAL A 523 17.34 13.40 -19.51
C VAL A 523 15.95 14.04 -19.54
N VAL A 524 15.51 14.45 -20.73
CA VAL A 524 14.14 14.90 -20.97
C VAL A 524 13.59 14.12 -22.15
N ILE A 525 12.40 13.57 -21.97
CA ILE A 525 11.71 12.69 -22.92
C ILE A 525 10.36 13.33 -23.24
N ASP A 526 9.97 13.32 -24.52
CA ASP A 526 8.63 13.74 -24.93
C ASP A 526 7.65 12.55 -25.03
N ASP A 527 6.36 12.85 -25.22
CA ASP A 527 5.29 11.84 -25.40
C ASP A 527 5.55 10.87 -26.58
N TRP A 528 6.46 11.22 -27.50
CA TRP A 528 6.83 10.40 -28.65
C TRP A 528 8.10 9.59 -28.41
N GLY A 529 8.73 9.72 -27.23
CA GLY A 529 9.96 9.05 -26.84
C GLY A 529 11.18 9.61 -27.55
N GLU A 530 11.22 10.90 -27.86
CA GLU A 530 12.43 11.62 -28.27
C GLU A 530 13.27 11.97 -27.03
N ILE A 531 14.53 11.54 -27.01
CA ILE A 531 15.45 11.76 -25.90
C ILE A 531 16.25 13.04 -26.17
N THR A 532 16.06 14.04 -25.31
CA THR A 532 16.89 15.24 -25.25
C THR A 532 17.66 15.30 -23.93
N THR A 533 18.69 16.13 -23.86
CA THR A 533 19.49 16.27 -22.64
C THR A 533 19.78 17.72 -22.31
N LYS A 534 19.83 18.02 -21.01
CA LYS A 534 20.27 19.33 -20.50
C LYS A 534 21.51 19.12 -19.63
N ALA A 535 22.37 20.14 -19.60
CA ALA A 535 23.48 20.12 -18.68
C ALA A 535 22.92 20.23 -17.25
N ARG A 536 23.24 19.25 -16.40
CA ARG A 536 22.84 19.30 -15.00
C ARG A 536 23.53 20.49 -14.35
N LEU A 537 22.73 21.45 -13.88
CA LEU A 537 23.26 22.57 -13.10
C LEU A 537 23.72 21.99 -11.76
N ARG A 538 25.00 22.19 -11.41
CA ARG A 538 25.45 21.87 -10.05
C ARG A 538 24.69 22.78 -9.09
N GLU A 539 23.75 22.22 -8.34
CA GLU A 539 23.28 22.86 -7.13
C GLU A 539 24.49 23.08 -6.20
N LYS A 540 24.57 24.29 -5.66
CA LYS A 540 25.75 24.81 -4.95
C LYS A 540 25.70 24.52 -3.47
#